data_AF-A0A183DCP1-F1
#
_entry.id   AF-A0A183DCP1-F1
#
_cell.length_a   1.000
_cell.length_b   1.000
_cell.length_c   1.000
_cell.angle_alpha   90.00
_cell.angle_beta   90.00
_cell.angle_gamma   90.00
#
_symmetry.space_group_name_H-M   'P 1'
#
loop_
_entity.id
_entity.type
_entity.pdbx_description
1 polymer ?
#
loop_
_entity_poly.entity_id
_entity_poly.type
_entity_poly.pdbx_seq_one_letter_code
_entity_poly.pdbx_strand_id
1 'polypeptide(L)'
;MTAQIFLDLVDHAFFDMNRAAVIIVDECHHSLGIRHPFRLIMNRYGQLAKANRPRILGLTASLINSRTSPDKLEQLLQKLEAVMFSSIETASDLVSVNTFLVCFIGICSSWKKRFYDRL
;
A
#
# COMPACT_ATOMS: atom_id res chain seq x y z
N MET A 1 -12.47 -5.96 -9.07
CA MET A 1 -11.94 -5.34 -10.30
C MET A 1 -10.47 -5.69 -10.41
N THR A 2 -9.97 -6.10 -11.57
CA THR A 2 -8.55 -6.46 -11.72
C THR A 2 -7.69 -5.20 -11.89
N ALA A 3 -6.41 -5.30 -11.54
CA ALA A 3 -5.49 -4.17 -11.61
C ALA A 3 -5.31 -3.63 -13.04
N GLN A 4 -5.38 -4.51 -14.05
CA GLN A 4 -5.26 -4.11 -15.46
C GLN A 4 -6.46 -3.28 -15.92
N ILE A 5 -7.68 -3.72 -15.62
CA ILE A 5 -8.90 -2.96 -15.98
C ILE A 5 -8.88 -1.58 -15.33
N PHE A 6 -8.45 -1.49 -14.08
CA PHE A 6 -8.35 -0.20 -13.40
C PHE A 6 -7.29 0.71 -14.03
N LEU A 7 -6.14 0.16 -14.43
CA LEU A 7 -5.12 0.91 -15.15
C LEU A 7 -5.66 1.45 -16.48
N ASP A 8 -6.37 0.62 -17.25
CA ASP A 8 -6.96 1.03 -18.52
C ASP A 8 -8.01 2.15 -18.32
N LEU A 9 -8.82 2.08 -17.26
CA LEU A 9 -9.78 3.14 -16.90
C LEU A 9 -9.10 4.48 -16.57
N VAL A 10 -7.95 4.43 -15.90
CA VAL A 10 -7.14 5.62 -15.57
C VAL A 10 -6.45 6.17 -16.82
N ASP A 11 -5.81 5.33 -17.63
CA ASP A 11 -5.06 5.75 -18.82
C ASP A 11 -5.97 6.27 -19.94
N HIS A 12 -7.19 5.75 -20.07
CA HIS A 12 -8.19 6.26 -21.01
C HIS A 12 -9.05 7.41 -20.45
N ALA A 13 -8.71 7.93 -19.26
CA ALA A 13 -9.43 9.03 -18.60
C ALA A 13 -10.93 8.78 -18.36
N PHE A 14 -11.36 7.51 -18.33
CA PHE A 14 -12.72 7.14 -17.89
C PHE A 14 -12.87 7.31 -16.38
N PHE A 15 -11.76 7.22 -15.64
CA PHE A 15 -11.70 7.45 -14.21
C PHE A 15 -10.64 8.49 -13.86
N ASP A 16 -11.10 9.64 -13.33
CA ASP A 16 -10.21 10.65 -12.75
C ASP A 16 -9.92 10.31 -11.28
N MET A 17 -8.65 10.00 -10.99
CA MET A 17 -8.18 9.70 -9.64
C MET A 17 -8.45 10.84 -8.63
N ASN A 18 -8.54 12.09 -9.10
CA ASN A 18 -8.86 13.25 -8.25
C ASN A 18 -10.30 13.20 -7.70
N ARG A 19 -11.20 12.46 -8.35
CA ARG A 19 -12.59 12.30 -7.90
C ARG A 19 -12.75 11.21 -6.84
N ALA A 20 -11.73 10.41 -6.60
CA ALA A 20 -11.74 9.37 -5.58
C ALA A 20 -11.40 9.96 -4.21
N ALA A 21 -12.09 9.53 -3.17
CA ALA A 21 -11.69 9.83 -1.79
C ALA A 21 -10.62 8.84 -1.29
N VAL A 22 -10.82 7.55 -1.59
CA VAL A 22 -9.95 6.45 -1.16
C VAL A 22 -9.82 5.42 -2.30
N ILE A 23 -8.61 4.90 -2.51
CA ILE A 23 -8.29 3.77 -3.37
C ILE A 23 -7.80 2.62 -2.47
N ILE A 24 -8.52 1.51 -2.49
CA ILE A 24 -8.14 0.30 -1.74
C ILE A 24 -7.48 -0.67 -2.70
N VAL A 25 -6.26 -1.10 -2.37
CA VAL A 25 -5.46 -2.04 -3.15
C VAL A 25 -5.32 -3.32 -2.36
N ASP A 26 -6.06 -4.34 -2.79
CA ASP A 26 -5.91 -5.70 -2.28
C ASP A 26 -4.67 -6.37 -2.88
N GLU A 27 -4.03 -7.24 -2.11
CA GLU A 27 -2.72 -7.84 -2.42
C GLU A 27 -1.66 -6.81 -2.88
N CYS A 28 -1.53 -5.73 -2.12
CA CYS A 28 -0.69 -4.58 -2.47
C CYS A 28 0.80 -4.92 -2.65
N HIS A 29 1.25 -6.07 -2.12
CA HIS A 29 2.61 -6.56 -2.27
C HIS A 29 3.02 -6.80 -3.74
N HIS A 30 2.06 -7.03 -4.64
CA HIS A 30 2.31 -7.14 -6.08
C HIS A 30 2.88 -5.84 -6.70
N SER A 31 2.69 -4.68 -6.07
CA SER A 31 3.25 -3.39 -6.51
C SER A 31 4.79 -3.33 -6.48
N LEU A 32 5.45 -4.28 -5.82
CA LEU A 32 6.91 -4.42 -5.82
C LEU A 32 7.45 -4.92 -7.17
N GLY A 33 6.62 -5.58 -7.98
CA GLY A 33 6.96 -6.04 -9.32
C GLY A 33 7.12 -4.89 -10.31
N ILE A 34 8.22 -4.89 -11.08
CA ILE A 34 8.59 -3.79 -12.00
C ILE A 34 7.51 -3.49 -13.04
N ARG A 35 6.80 -4.53 -13.51
CA ARG A 35 5.77 -4.45 -14.56
C ARG A 35 4.35 -4.71 -14.07
N HIS A 36 4.12 -4.71 -12.76
CA HIS A 36 2.77 -4.97 -12.25
C HIS A 36 1.86 -3.76 -12.48
N PRO A 37 0.59 -3.92 -12.90
CA PRO A 37 -0.32 -2.81 -13.13
C PRO A 37 -0.47 -1.88 -11.91
N PHE A 38 -0.43 -2.43 -10.69
CA PHE A 38 -0.40 -1.59 -9.48
C PHE A 38 0.77 -0.60 -9.44
N ARG A 39 1.96 -0.99 -9.91
CA ARG A 39 3.09 -0.07 -9.97
C ARG A 39 2.87 1.06 -10.98
N LEU A 40 2.23 0.76 -12.11
CA LEU A 40 1.88 1.76 -13.11
C LEU A 40 0.81 2.74 -12.56
N ILE A 41 -0.22 2.22 -11.90
CA ILE A 41 -1.23 3.03 -11.21
C ILE A 41 -0.59 3.95 -10.17
N MET A 42 0.31 3.42 -9.33
CA MET A 42 1.02 4.23 -8.32
C MET A 42 1.94 5.28 -8.94
N ASN A 43 2.55 5.00 -10.10
CA ASN A 43 3.31 6.01 -10.84
C ASN A 43 2.41 7.15 -11.34
N ARG A 44 1.21 6.85 -11.86
CA ARG A 44 0.22 7.89 -12.25
C ARG A 44 -0.22 8.70 -11.03
N TYR A 45 -0.49 8.03 -9.92
CA TYR A 45 -0.82 8.67 -8.64
C TYR A 45 0.29 9.63 -8.18
N GLY A 46 1.56 9.21 -8.31
CA GLY A 46 2.73 10.03 -7.97
C GLY A 46 2.86 11.31 -8.81
N GLN A 47 2.30 11.35 -10.02
CA GLN A 47 2.28 12.51 -10.91
C GLN A 47 1.18 13.53 -10.54
N LEU A 48 0.18 13.13 -9.75
CA LEU A 48 -0.87 14.03 -9.28
C LEU A 48 -0.32 15.07 -8.29
N ALA A 49 -0.90 16.26 -8.30
CA ALA A 49 -0.65 17.27 -7.26
C ALA A 49 -1.06 16.72 -5.88
N LYS A 50 -0.27 16.98 -4.83
CA LYS A 50 -0.53 16.44 -3.48
C LYS A 50 -1.95 16.76 -2.96
N ALA A 51 -2.52 17.90 -3.34
CA ALA A 51 -3.88 18.30 -2.95
C ALA A 51 -4.99 17.44 -3.59
N ASN A 52 -4.69 16.82 -4.74
CA ASN A 52 -5.63 16.07 -5.56
C ASN A 52 -5.42 14.55 -5.44
N ARG A 53 -4.58 14.12 -4.50
CA ARG A 53 -4.25 12.72 -4.31
C ARG A 53 -5.30 12.04 -3.44
N PRO A 54 -6.00 11.00 -3.93
CA PRO A 54 -6.86 10.18 -3.07
C PRO A 54 -6.05 9.48 -1.97
N ARG A 55 -6.70 9.11 -0.87
CA ARG A 55 -6.02 8.26 0.12
C ARG A 55 -5.85 6.84 -0.44
N ILE A 56 -4.74 6.18 -0.14
CA ILE A 56 -4.47 4.80 -0.55
C ILE A 56 -4.52 3.94 0.69
N LEU A 57 -5.17 2.78 0.58
CA LEU A 57 -5.18 1.75 1.60
C LEU A 57 -4.69 0.46 0.95
N GLY A 58 -3.53 -0.02 1.37
CA GLY A 58 -2.97 -1.29 0.89
C GLY A 58 -3.27 -2.41 1.88
N LEU A 59 -3.81 -3.53 1.40
CA LEU A 59 -4.03 -4.74 2.18
C LEU A 59 -3.16 -5.86 1.62
N THR A 60 -2.45 -6.58 2.48
CA THR A 60 -1.71 -7.79 2.09
C THR A 60 -1.44 -8.67 3.31
N ALA A 61 -1.53 -9.99 3.16
CA ALA A 61 -1.12 -10.95 4.18
C ALA A 61 0.24 -11.61 3.86
N SER A 62 0.70 -11.51 2.61
CA SER A 62 1.73 -12.43 2.08
C SER A 62 3.15 -11.87 2.03
N LEU A 63 3.40 -10.65 2.52
CA LEU A 63 4.72 -10.03 2.38
C LEU A 63 5.75 -10.62 3.35
N ILE A 64 5.29 -11.15 4.49
CA ILE A 64 6.12 -11.74 5.53
C ILE A 64 6.18 -13.25 5.30
N ASN A 65 7.05 -13.66 4.38
CA ASN A 65 7.34 -15.07 4.19
C ASN A 65 8.45 -15.50 5.16
N SER A 66 8.26 -16.63 5.85
CA SER A 66 9.13 -17.15 6.93
C SER A 66 10.59 -17.46 6.55
N ARG A 67 10.97 -17.27 5.28
CA ARG A 67 12.31 -17.51 4.74
C ARG A 67 13.10 -16.23 4.42
N THR A 68 12.52 -15.06 4.66
CA THR A 68 13.16 -13.77 4.37
C THR A 68 13.97 -13.31 5.59
N SER A 69 15.24 -12.96 5.40
CA SER A 69 16.05 -12.40 6.50
C SER A 69 15.46 -11.06 6.96
N PRO A 70 15.57 -10.70 8.25
CA PRO A 70 15.01 -9.46 8.79
C PRO A 70 15.41 -8.21 7.98
N ASP A 71 16.69 -8.11 7.60
CA ASP A 71 17.20 -6.99 6.81
C ASP A 71 16.52 -6.86 5.44
N LYS A 72 16.24 -8.00 4.79
CA LYS A 72 15.57 -8.02 3.48
C LYS A 72 14.09 -7.66 3.64
N LEU A 73 13.46 -8.09 4.73
CA LEU A 73 12.09 -7.74 5.02
C LEU A 73 11.95 -6.22 5.22
N GLU A 74 12.82 -5.60 6.02
CA GLU A 74 12.82 -4.15 6.21
C GLU A 74 13.00 -3.39 4.89
N GLN A 75 13.92 -3.83 4.02
CA GLN A 75 14.10 -3.23 2.70
C GLN A 75 12.84 -3.36 1.82
N LEU A 76 12.16 -4.49 1.86
CA LEU A 76 10.92 -4.71 1.12
C LEU A 76 9.78 -3.83 1.65
N LEU A 77 9.66 -3.70 2.97
CA LEU A 77 8.68 -2.82 3.62
C LEU A 77 8.93 -1.36 3.24
N GLN A 78 10.15 -0.87 3.37
CA GLN A 78 10.53 0.49 2.96
C GLN A 78 10.24 0.75 1.49
N LYS A 79 10.54 -0.24 0.63
CA LYS A 79 10.25 -0.15 -0.80
C LYS A 79 8.74 -0.11 -1.07
N LEU A 80 7.95 -0.87 -0.32
CA LEU A 80 6.50 -0.85 -0.45
C LEU A 80 5.90 0.48 0.02
N GLU A 81 6.36 1.03 1.16
CA GLU A 81 5.96 2.36 1.65
C GLU A 81 6.22 3.45 0.60
N ALA A 82 7.41 3.42 -0.01
CA ALA A 82 7.80 4.38 -1.05
C ALA A 82 6.92 4.27 -2.32
N VAL A 83 6.52 3.06 -2.70
CA VAL A 83 5.67 2.83 -3.89
C VAL A 83 4.22 3.21 -3.62
N MET A 84 3.71 2.89 -2.43
CA MET A 84 2.30 3.08 -2.08
C MET A 84 2.00 4.47 -1.49
N PHE A 85 3.04 5.29 -1.25
CA PHE A 85 2.93 6.62 -0.64
C PHE A 85 2.22 6.59 0.73
N SER A 86 2.44 5.54 1.49
CA SER A 86 1.73 5.23 2.74
C SER A 86 2.67 4.61 3.76
N SER A 87 2.29 4.66 5.04
CA SER A 87 3.01 4.01 6.13
C SER A 87 2.45 2.61 6.34
N ILE A 88 3.33 1.65 6.54
CA ILE A 88 2.94 0.26 6.81
C ILE A 88 2.70 0.07 8.30
N GLU A 89 1.56 -0.54 8.64
CA GLU A 89 1.28 -1.04 9.97
C GLU A 89 1.01 -2.54 9.91
N THR A 90 1.50 -3.26 10.91
CA THR A 90 1.43 -4.72 10.97
C THR A 90 0.48 -5.13 12.08
N ALA A 91 -0.64 -5.76 11.74
CA ALA A 91 -1.55 -6.35 12.70
C ALA A 91 -1.16 -7.82 12.92
N SER A 92 -0.72 -8.14 14.14
CA SER A 92 -0.47 -9.50 14.59
C SER A 92 -1.64 -9.97 15.45
N ASP A 93 -2.51 -10.82 14.91
CA ASP A 93 -3.57 -11.48 15.69
C ASP A 93 -3.05 -12.82 16.24
N LEU A 94 -3.15 -13.00 17.55
CA LEU A 94 -2.36 -13.94 18.36
C LEU A 94 -2.73 -15.43 18.25
N VAL A 95 -3.47 -15.87 17.23
CA VAL A 95 -3.98 -17.26 17.15
C VAL A 95 -3.65 -17.98 15.84
N SER A 96 -3.17 -17.30 14.81
CA SER A 96 -2.75 -17.98 13.58
C SER A 96 -1.85 -17.08 12.77
N VAL A 97 -0.74 -17.63 12.30
CA VAL A 97 0.42 -17.08 11.57
C VAL A 97 0.07 -16.32 10.27
N ASN A 98 -0.89 -15.39 10.30
CA ASN A 98 -1.27 -14.51 9.20
C ASN A 98 -1.09 -13.07 9.68
N THR A 99 0.11 -12.56 9.48
CA THR A 99 0.42 -11.18 9.75
C THR A 99 -0.18 -10.30 8.64
N PHE A 100 -1.21 -9.53 8.96
CA PHE A 100 -1.84 -8.63 8.00
C PHE A 100 -1.11 -7.28 8.00
N LEU A 101 -0.60 -6.89 6.84
CA LEU A 101 -0.03 -5.58 6.60
C LEU A 101 -1.12 -4.65 6.07
N VAL A 102 -1.39 -3.61 6.84
CA VAL A 102 -2.33 -2.55 6.48
C VAL A 102 -1.52 -1.28 6.25
N CYS A 103 -1.55 -0.78 5.03
CA CYS A 103 -0.81 0.43 4.65
C CYS A 103 -1.74 1.65 4.79
N PHE A 104 -1.54 2.46 5.82
CA PHE A 104 -2.32 3.67 6.07
C PHE A 104 -1.67 4.89 5.38
N ILE A 105 -2.45 5.66 4.60
CA ILE A 105 -2.03 7.00 4.21
C ILE A 105 -2.17 7.98 5.37
N GLY A 106 -1.03 8.57 5.74
CA GLY A 106 -0.97 9.96 6.19
C GLY A 106 -1.81 10.32 7.40
N ILE A 107 -1.75 9.52 8.48
CA ILE A 107 -2.04 10.05 9.80
C ILE A 107 -0.70 10.31 10.49
N CYS A 108 -0.50 11.58 10.83
CA CYS A 108 0.50 12.13 11.73
C CYS A 108 1.19 11.10 12.64
N SER A 109 2.50 11.25 12.80
CA SER A 109 3.43 10.55 13.71
C SER A 109 2.97 10.33 15.17
N SER A 110 1.80 10.85 15.54
CA SER A 110 1.13 10.66 16.82
C SER A 110 0.49 9.28 17.01
N TRP A 111 0.07 8.58 15.94
CA TRP A 111 -0.54 7.23 16.09
C TRP A 111 0.50 6.12 16.27
N LYS A 112 1.73 6.32 15.79
CA LYS A 112 2.85 5.38 15.96
C LYS A 112 3.16 5.11 17.43
N LYS A 113 3.01 6.13 18.30
CA LYS A 113 3.14 5.98 19.77
C LYS A 113 1.91 5.32 20.40
N ARG A 114 0.72 5.68 19.95
CA ARG A 114 -0.54 5.27 20.60
C ARG A 114 -0.88 3.78 20.48
N PHE A 115 -0.25 3.08 19.52
CA PHE A 115 -0.41 1.63 19.34
C PHE A 115 0.74 0.84 19.99
N TYR A 116 1.98 1.36 19.96
CA TYR A 116 3.09 0.75 20.71
C TYR A 116 2.84 0.80 22.23
N ASP A 117 2.18 1.84 22.73
CA ASP A 117 1.76 1.96 24.14
C ASP A 117 0.51 1.10 24.50
N ARG A 118 0.01 0.25 23.59
CA ARG A 118 -1.12 -0.69 23.83
C ARG A 118 -0.76 -2.16 23.61
N LEU A 119 0.52 -2.46 23.39
CA LEU A 119 1.12 -3.79 23.55
C LEU A 119 1.82 -3.84 24.91
#